data_AF-A0A9P0VX48-F1
#
_entry.id   AF-A0A9P0VX48-F1
#
_cell.length_a   1.000
_cell.length_b   1.000
_cell.length_c   1.000
_cell.angle_alpha   90.00
_cell.angle_beta   90.00
_cell.angle_gamma   90.00
#
_symmetry.space_group_name_H-M   'P 1'
#
loop_
_entity.id
_entity.type
_entity.pdbx_description
1 polymer ?
#
loop_
_entity_poly.entity_id
_entity_poly.type
_entity_poly.pdbx_seq_one_letter_code
_entity_poly.pdbx_strand_id
1 'polypeptide(L)'
;MSRNVTGGPPFLHKLIVGTVAVAVGVYAAWDASKDFELVKYTPFSEEEVLKRQQEKKGLKITHLDTRTLDYTPEAKERLRKVAEEEKLKAQADK
;
A
#
# COMPACT_ATOMS: atom_id res chain seq x y z
N MET A 1 -2.69 38.46 38.78
CA MET A 1 -3.34 37.86 37.59
C MET A 1 -2.61 36.57 37.24
N SER A 2 -3.13 35.42 37.68
CA SER A 2 -2.54 34.11 37.35
C SER A 2 -3.08 33.67 35.99
N ARG A 3 -2.18 33.41 35.02
CA ARG A 3 -2.55 32.92 33.70
C ARG A 3 -2.97 31.45 33.83
N ASN A 4 -4.21 31.15 33.50
CA ASN A 4 -4.67 29.78 33.28
C ASN A 4 -3.85 29.19 32.12
N VAL A 5 -2.82 28.41 32.44
CA VAL A 5 -2.16 27.53 31.47
C VAL A 5 -3.22 26.49 31.12
N THR A 6 -3.78 26.58 29.92
CA THR A 6 -4.70 25.60 29.37
C THR A 6 -4.01 24.24 29.38
N GLY A 7 -4.33 23.43 30.40
CA GLY A 7 -3.82 22.09 30.57
C GLY A 7 -4.21 21.25 29.38
N GLY A 8 -3.25 20.96 28.51
CA GLY A 8 -3.43 19.93 27.49
C GLY A 8 -3.89 18.62 28.17
N PRO A 9 -4.59 17.74 27.43
CA PRO A 9 -5.11 16.51 28.01
C PRO A 9 -3.99 15.75 28.72
N PRO A 10 -4.27 15.16 29.90
CA PRO A 10 -3.26 14.52 30.74
C PRO A 10 -2.43 13.56 29.89
N PHE A 11 -1.11 13.51 30.12
CA PHE A 11 -0.13 12.77 29.33
C PHE A 11 -0.58 11.35 28.95
N LEU A 12 -1.35 10.71 29.84
CA LEU A 12 -1.98 9.41 29.65
C LEU A 12 -2.87 9.32 28.39
N HIS A 13 -3.70 10.35 28.11
CA HIS A 13 -4.57 10.38 26.93
C HIS A 13 -3.75 10.39 25.64
N LYS A 14 -2.65 11.15 25.61
CA LYS A 14 -1.76 11.20 24.41
C LYS A 14 -1.10 9.85 24.17
N LEU A 15 -0.69 9.15 25.23
CA LEU A 15 -0.14 7.80 25.12
C LEU A 15 -1.18 6.81 24.60
N ILE A 16 -2.40 6.82 25.15
CA ILE A 16 -3.47 5.89 24.74
C ILE A 16 -3.86 6.12 23.28
N VAL A 17 -4.08 7.37 22.88
CA VAL A 17 -4.44 7.67 21.48
C VAL A 17 -3.28 7.34 20.54
N GLY A 18 -2.04 7.61 20.96
CA GLY A 18 -0.84 7.27 20.19
C GLY A 18 -0.70 5.77 19.96
N THR A 19 -0.86 4.95 20.99
CA THR A 19 -0.77 3.49 20.86
C THR A 19 -1.90 2.91 19.99
N VAL A 20 -3.13 3.41 20.15
CA VAL A 20 -4.26 3.01 19.30
C VAL A 20 -4.00 3.38 17.84
N ALA A 21 -3.51 4.60 17.56
CA ALA A 21 -3.22 5.04 16.21
C ALA A 21 -2.13 4.16 15.54
N VAL A 22 -1.07 3.80 16.28
CA VAL A 22 -0.04 2.90 15.77
C VAL A 22 -0.60 1.51 15.48
N ALA A 23 -1.41 0.95 16.38
CA ALA A 23 -2.01 -0.37 16.17
C ALA A 23 -2.92 -0.40 14.93
N VAL A 24 -3.75 0.63 14.74
CA VAL A 24 -4.60 0.77 13.55
C VAL A 24 -3.75 0.94 12.29
N GLY A 25 -2.69 1.75 12.34
CA GLY A 25 -1.78 1.93 11.21
C GLY A 25 -1.08 0.64 10.79
N VAL A 26 -0.59 -0.16 11.75
CA VAL A 26 0.03 -1.46 11.47
C VAL A 26 -0.98 -2.43 10.86
N TYR A 27 -2.20 -2.49 11.40
CA TYR A 27 -3.25 -3.34 10.86
C TYR A 27 -3.61 -2.97 9.42
N ALA A 28 -3.82 -1.68 9.14
CA ALA A 28 -4.15 -1.19 7.81
C ALA A 28 -3.01 -1.46 6.80
N ALA A 29 -1.75 -1.26 7.22
CA ALA A 29 -0.59 -1.57 6.40
C ALA A 29 -0.48 -3.08 6.10
N TRP A 30 -0.77 -3.94 7.09
CA TRP A 30 -0.75 -5.38 6.89
C TRP A 30 -1.88 -5.83 5.94
N ASP A 31 -3.07 -5.27 6.09
CA ASP A 31 -4.18 -5.61 5.18
C ASP A 31 -3.89 -5.18 3.74
N ALA A 32 -3.40 -3.95 3.55
CA ALA A 32 -2.95 -3.46 2.25
C ALA A 32 -1.78 -4.29 1.68
N SER A 33 -0.90 -4.82 2.52
CA SER A 33 0.23 -5.65 2.07
C SER A 33 -0.21 -6.96 1.41
N LYS A 34 -1.38 -7.52 1.79
CA LYS A 34 -1.93 -8.74 1.16
C LYS A 34 -2.25 -8.54 -0.31
N ASP A 35 -2.64 -7.33 -0.71
CA ASP A 35 -2.87 -7.01 -2.12
C ASP A 35 -1.57 -7.04 -2.95
N PHE A 36 -0.42 -6.79 -2.31
CA PHE A 36 0.89 -6.84 -2.94
C PHE A 36 1.48 -8.26 -3.05
N GLU A 37 0.95 -9.25 -2.32
CA GLU A 37 1.37 -10.67 -2.47
C GLU A 37 1.12 -11.20 -3.89
N LEU A 38 0.20 -10.56 -4.63
CA LEU A 38 -0.18 -10.93 -5.99
C LEU A 38 0.71 -10.27 -7.06
N VAL A 39 1.60 -9.36 -6.66
CA VAL A 39 2.58 -8.73 -7.55
C VAL A 39 3.85 -9.58 -7.54
N LYS A 40 4.11 -10.27 -8.66
CA LYS A 40 5.31 -11.08 -8.83
C LYS A 40 6.56 -10.20 -8.86
N TYR A 41 7.18 -9.97 -7.71
CA TYR A 41 8.48 -9.31 -7.63
C TYR A 41 9.59 -10.33 -7.90
N THR A 42 10.22 -10.24 -9.06
CA THR A 42 11.44 -10.98 -9.36
C THR A 42 12.65 -10.08 -9.05
N PRO A 43 13.45 -10.37 -8.01
CA PRO A 43 14.66 -9.61 -7.77
C PRO A 43 15.63 -9.77 -8.96
N PHE A 44 16.38 -8.71 -9.27
CA PHE A 44 17.46 -8.78 -10.25
C PHE A 44 18.55 -9.75 -9.77
N SER A 45 19.20 -10.44 -10.70
CA SER A 45 20.32 -11.33 -10.35
C SER A 45 21.51 -10.53 -9.84
N GLU A 46 22.38 -11.17 -9.03
CA GLU A 46 23.54 -10.51 -8.43
C GLU A 46 24.48 -9.90 -9.49
N GLU A 47 24.64 -10.57 -10.63
CA GLU A 47 25.42 -10.09 -11.76
C GLU A 47 24.86 -8.81 -12.39
N GLU A 48 23.53 -8.70 -12.50
CA GLU A 48 22.86 -7.51 -13.03
C GLU A 48 22.96 -6.33 -12.05
N VAL A 49 22.91 -6.61 -10.75
CA VAL A 49 23.11 -5.59 -9.71
C VAL A 49 24.54 -5.03 -9.79
N LEU A 50 25.55 -5.89 -9.91
CA LEU A 50 26.95 -5.47 -10.03
C LEU A 50 27.20 -4.64 -11.30
N LYS A 51 26.62 -5.05 -12.44
CA LYS A 51 26.69 -4.27 -13.68
C LYS A 51 26.02 -2.89 -13.53
N ARG A 52 24.84 -2.81 -12.89
CA ARG A 52 24.18 -1.51 -12.65
C ARG A 52 24.94 -0.59 -11.72
N GLN A 53 25.60 -1.14 -10.70
CA GLN A 53 26.48 -0.38 -9.80
C GLN A 53 27.70 0.17 -10.56
N GLN A 54 28.30 -0.62 -11.44
CA GLN A 54 29.41 -0.18 -12.30
C GLN A 54 28.97 0.88 -13.33
N GLU A 55 27.80 0.70 -13.93
CA GLU A 55 27.24 1.63 -14.93
C GLU A 55 26.66 2.92 -14.32
N LYS A 56 26.58 3.03 -12.98
CA LYS A 56 25.94 4.16 -12.25
C LYS A 56 24.56 4.54 -12.81
N LYS A 57 23.83 3.58 -13.37
CA LYS A 57 22.48 3.83 -13.88
C LYS A 57 21.56 4.05 -12.68
N GLY A 58 21.10 5.30 -12.51
CA GLY A 58 20.10 5.65 -11.52
C GLY A 58 18.79 4.87 -11.72
N LEU A 59 17.97 4.83 -10.68
CA LEU A 59 16.66 4.17 -10.71
C LEU A 59 15.77 4.87 -11.76
N LYS A 60 15.64 4.27 -12.94
CA LYS A 60 14.73 4.75 -13.98
C LYS A 60 13.44 3.94 -13.91
N ILE A 61 12.41 4.49 -13.30
CA ILE A 61 11.06 3.93 -13.33
C ILE A 61 10.44 4.31 -14.66
N THR A 62 10.61 3.47 -15.68
CA THR A 62 9.84 3.59 -16.93
C THR A 62 8.51 2.88 -16.74
N HIS A 63 7.43 3.66 -16.68
CA HIS A 63 6.09 3.12 -16.89
C HIS A 63 5.97 2.78 -18.37
N LEU A 64 5.87 1.48 -18.69
CA LEU A 64 5.53 1.04 -20.04
C LEU A 64 4.01 1.11 -20.18
N ASP A 65 3.49 1.83 -21.17
CA ASP A 65 2.05 1.93 -21.45
C ASP A 65 1.40 0.58 -21.76
N THR A 66 2.20 -0.45 -22.07
CA THR A 66 1.79 -1.83 -22.35
C THR A 66 1.93 -2.78 -21.17
N ARG A 67 2.36 -2.31 -19.98
CA ARG A 67 2.49 -3.16 -18.80
C ARG A 67 1.09 -3.43 -18.22
N THR A 68 0.43 -4.46 -18.72
CA THR A 68 -0.55 -5.20 -17.92
C THR A 68 0.19 -5.78 -16.71
N LEU A 69 -0.26 -5.45 -15.51
CA LEU A 69 0.24 -6.11 -14.30
C LEU A 69 -0.05 -7.62 -14.46
N ASP A 70 1.02 -8.43 -14.53
CA ASP A 70 0.89 -9.89 -14.66
C ASP A 70 0.44 -10.47 -13.33
N TYR A 71 -0.86 -10.36 -13.09
CA TYR A 71 -1.53 -10.94 -11.94
C TYR A 71 -1.46 -12.47 -11.98
N THR A 72 -1.34 -13.08 -10.80
CA THR A 72 -1.56 -14.51 -10.62
C THR A 72 -2.97 -14.90 -11.10
N PRO A 73 -3.21 -16.16 -11.54
CA PRO A 73 -4.53 -16.58 -12.01
C PRO A 73 -5.64 -16.36 -10.96
N GLU A 74 -5.35 -16.59 -9.67
CA GLU A 74 -6.27 -16.34 -8.56
C GLU A 74 -6.67 -14.86 -8.43
N ALA A 75 -5.71 -13.95 -8.61
CA ALA A 75 -5.96 -12.51 -8.58
C ALA A 75 -6.84 -12.06 -9.75
N LYS A 76 -6.65 -12.64 -10.94
CA LYS A 76 -7.49 -12.34 -12.11
C LYS A 76 -8.94 -12.74 -11.86
N GLU A 77 -9.19 -13.86 -11.19
CA GLU A 77 -10.55 -14.30 -10.85
C GLU A 77 -11.22 -13.39 -9.81
N ARG A 78 -10.48 -12.95 -8.79
CA ARG A 78 -10.99 -11.99 -7.80
C ARG A 78 -11.35 -10.65 -8.43
N LEU A 79 -10.46 -10.11 -9.27
CA LEU A 79 -10.69 -8.84 -9.96
C LEU A 79 -11.88 -8.92 -10.93
N ARG A 80 -12.08 -10.06 -11.60
CA ARG A 80 -13.28 -10.28 -12.44
C ARG A 80 -14.57 -10.20 -11.63
N LYS A 81 -14.62 -10.87 -10.47
CA LYS A 81 -15.81 -10.84 -9.59
C LYS A 81 -16.14 -9.43 -9.12
N VAL A 82 -15.13 -8.68 -8.64
CA VAL A 82 -15.31 -7.29 -8.21
C VAL A 82 -15.82 -6.41 -9.37
N ALA A 83 -15.25 -6.55 -10.56
CA ALA A 83 -15.68 -5.79 -11.73
C ALA A 83 -17.12 -6.12 -12.17
N GLU A 84 -17.57 -7.37 -12.01
CA GLU A 84 -18.96 -7.78 -12.28
C GLU A 84 -19.93 -7.21 -11.25
N GLU A 85 -19.58 -7.23 -9.96
CA GLU A 85 -20.38 -6.64 -8.89
C GLU A 85 -20.53 -5.12 -9.04
N GLU A 86 -19.46 -4.42 -9.44
CA GLU A 86 -19.51 -2.97 -9.72
C GLU A 86 -20.40 -2.64 -10.92
N LYS A 87 -20.35 -3.45 -11.99
CA LYS A 87 -21.23 -3.28 -13.15
C LYS A 87 -22.70 -3.51 -12.79
N LEU A 88 -23.00 -4.48 -11.94
CA LEU A 88 -24.36 -4.76 -11.47
C LEU A 88 -24.90 -3.60 -10.61
N LYS A 89 -24.08 -3.04 -9.71
CA LYS A 89 -24.44 -1.85 -8.93
C LYS A 89 -24.71 -0.64 -9.83
N ALA A 90 -23.84 -0.39 -10.83
CA ALA A 90 -24.01 0.71 -11.77
C ALA A 90 -25.24 0.58 -12.69
N GLN A 91 -25.78 -0.63 -12.87
CA GLN A 91 -27.02 -0.88 -13.60
C GLN A 91 -28.26 -0.79 -12.70
N ALA A 92 -28.13 -1.05 -11.39
CA ALA A 92 -29.22 -0.93 -10.43
C ALA A 92 -29.52 0.54 -10.05
N ASP A 93 -28.52 1.42 -10.17
CA ASP A 93 -28.64 2.87 -9.91
C ASP A 93 -29.09 3.69 -11.15
N LYS A 94 -29.53 3.03 -12.23
CA LYS A 94 -30.12 3.63 -13.44
C LYS A 94 -31.58 3.26 -13.58
#